data_AF-A0A6A7BNI1-F1
#
_entry.id   AF-A0A6A7BNI1-F1
#
_cell.length_a   1.000
_cell.length_b   1.000
_cell.length_c   1.000
_cell.angle_alpha   90.00
_cell.angle_beta   90.00
_cell.angle_gamma   90.00
#
_symmetry.space_group_name_H-M   'P 1'
#
loop_
_entity.id
_entity.type
_entity.pdbx_description
1 polymer ?
#
loop_
_entity_poly.entity_id
_entity_poly.type
_entity_poly.pdbx_seq_one_letter_code
_entity_poly.pdbx_strand_id
1 'polypeptide(L)'
;MAQNTALRGFRALQSTICASCRYAQPLRAFSQSTRALALPNQGDKPEHTLDSLMSTVDKNFHRASPDYFANLIPGAAPSEAWNLKTKDWDEDNRHKLHIYATKHNTHITLTKPNRDALVSVSCGNIGFRKAGRGTYDAGYQLAAFVMSRIKDLGLLPQIQKIELIYRGFGPGREAVTKAILGAEGQRIRPLVVKLSDSTRLKFGGVRSKKPRRLG
;
A
#
# COMPACT_ATOMS: atom_id res chain seq x y z
N MET A 1 -19.96 -66.36 22.58
CA MET A 1 -18.93 -66.01 21.58
C MET A 1 -18.21 -64.77 22.06
N ALA A 2 -17.04 -64.93 22.66
CA ALA A 2 -16.22 -63.83 23.16
C ALA A 2 -14.79 -64.09 22.69
N GLN A 3 -14.22 -63.19 21.89
CA GLN A 3 -12.78 -62.98 21.78
C GLN A 3 -12.51 -61.50 21.44
N ASN A 4 -11.87 -60.81 22.40
CA ASN A 4 -11.10 -59.59 22.23
C ASN A 4 -9.92 -59.88 21.29
N THR A 5 -9.38 -58.97 20.49
CA THR A 5 -8.43 -57.93 20.96
C THR A 5 -7.98 -57.11 19.74
N ALA A 6 -8.13 -55.79 19.82
CA ALA A 6 -7.51 -54.86 18.89
C ALA A 6 -6.21 -54.33 19.52
N LEU A 7 -5.07 -54.70 18.93
CA LEU A 7 -3.77 -54.11 19.22
C LEU A 7 -3.05 -53.82 17.90
N ARG A 8 -3.04 -52.56 17.49
CA ARG A 8 -1.95 -52.02 16.67
C ARG A 8 -1.55 -50.66 17.24
N GLY A 9 -0.44 -50.71 17.95
CA GLY A 9 0.16 -49.58 18.64
C GLY A 9 0.59 -48.47 17.68
N PHE A 10 0.53 -47.27 18.24
CA PHE A 10 1.03 -46.02 17.72
C PHE A 10 2.48 -46.14 17.23
N ARG A 11 2.71 -45.83 15.95
CA ARG A 11 4.06 -45.55 15.44
C ARG A 11 4.36 -44.07 15.67
N ALA A 12 5.39 -43.79 16.45
CA ALA A 12 5.93 -42.45 16.63
C ALA A 12 6.58 -41.97 15.32
N LEU A 13 6.12 -40.83 14.81
CA LEU A 13 6.79 -40.11 13.72
C LEU A 13 8.04 -39.44 14.31
N GLN A 14 9.20 -40.06 14.11
CA GLN A 14 10.49 -39.42 14.37
C GLN A 14 10.77 -38.40 13.26
N SER A 15 10.92 -37.14 13.67
CA SER A 15 11.34 -36.04 12.80
C SER A 15 12.77 -36.23 12.33
N THR A 16 12.97 -36.32 11.02
CA THR A 16 14.27 -36.23 10.35
C THR A 16 14.73 -34.77 10.34
N ILE A 17 15.41 -34.34 11.40
CA ILE A 17 16.16 -33.07 11.37
C ILE A 17 17.54 -33.39 10.80
N CYS A 18 17.72 -33.03 9.53
CA CYS A 18 19.01 -33.08 8.85
C CYS A 18 19.96 -32.07 9.51
N ALA A 19 21.06 -32.56 10.08
CA ALA A 19 22.09 -31.78 10.75
C ALA A 19 23.11 -31.20 9.74
N SER A 20 22.63 -30.48 8.72
CA SER A 20 23.46 -29.68 7.83
C SER A 20 23.04 -28.21 7.92
N CYS A 21 24.03 -27.31 7.88
CA CYS A 21 23.91 -25.85 7.96
C CYS A 21 23.91 -25.22 9.37
N ARG A 22 24.87 -25.61 10.22
CA ARG A 22 25.46 -24.65 11.18
C ARG A 22 26.56 -23.87 10.46
N TYR A 23 26.19 -22.75 9.84
CA TYR A 23 27.15 -21.70 9.48
C TYR A 23 26.75 -20.44 10.22
N ALA A 24 27.61 -20.04 11.16
CA ALA A 24 27.49 -18.79 11.89
C ALA A 24 27.47 -17.61 10.90
N GLN A 25 26.40 -16.83 10.91
CA GLN A 25 26.36 -15.54 10.20
C GLN A 25 27.03 -14.50 11.10
N PRO A 26 28.11 -13.81 10.68
CA PRO A 26 28.51 -12.60 11.34
C PRO A 26 27.48 -11.50 11.02
N LEU A 27 27.15 -10.70 12.03
CA LEU A 27 26.35 -9.49 11.92
C LEU A 27 26.87 -8.62 10.77
N ARG A 28 26.12 -8.51 9.66
CA ARG A 28 26.39 -7.51 8.62
C ARG A 28 25.80 -6.18 9.03
N ALA A 29 26.66 -5.19 9.21
CA ALA A 29 26.27 -3.79 9.23
C ALA A 29 25.72 -3.40 7.85
N PHE A 30 24.52 -2.82 7.82
CA PHE A 30 24.00 -2.13 6.64
C PHE A 30 24.80 -0.84 6.43
N SER A 31 25.78 -0.88 5.55
CA SER A 31 26.26 0.27 4.78
C SER A 31 27.09 -0.23 3.61
N GLN A 32 26.44 -0.46 2.47
CA GLN A 32 27.14 -0.50 1.19
C GLN A 32 26.60 0.65 0.34
N SER A 33 27.26 1.81 0.46
CA SER A 33 27.36 2.73 -0.65
C SER A 33 27.95 1.97 -1.84
N THR A 34 27.19 1.88 -2.93
CA THR A 34 27.63 1.28 -4.19
C THR A 34 28.92 1.95 -4.65
N ARG A 35 30.06 1.25 -4.55
CA ARG A 35 31.25 1.60 -5.33
C ARG A 35 30.90 1.36 -6.79
N ALA A 36 30.70 2.43 -7.56
CA ALA A 36 30.73 2.36 -9.00
C ALA A 36 32.09 1.79 -9.42
N LEU A 37 32.07 0.64 -10.11
CA LEU A 37 33.25 0.12 -10.78
C LEU A 37 33.57 1.06 -11.94
N ALA A 38 34.56 1.93 -11.75
CA ALA A 38 35.16 2.68 -12.84
C ALA A 38 35.98 1.70 -13.68
N LEU A 39 35.67 1.59 -14.98
CA LEU A 39 36.60 0.98 -15.94
C LEU A 39 37.89 1.81 -15.99
N PRO A 40 39.07 1.18 -16.16
CA PRO A 40 40.31 1.92 -16.32
C PRO A 40 40.30 2.60 -17.69
N ASN A 41 40.13 3.92 -17.69
CA ASN A 41 40.45 4.73 -18.86
C ASN A 41 41.98 4.76 -18.98
N GLN A 42 42.54 4.09 -20.00
CA GLN A 42 43.94 4.27 -20.37
C GLN A 42 44.07 5.67 -20.97
N GLY A 43 44.51 6.61 -20.15
CA GLY A 43 44.82 7.97 -20.54
C GLY A 43 45.71 8.58 -19.47
N ASP A 44 46.80 9.18 -19.92
CA ASP A 44 47.96 9.64 -19.16
C ASP A 44 47.64 10.33 -17.83
N LYS A 45 48.46 10.08 -16.80
CA LYS A 45 48.36 10.73 -15.49
C LYS A 45 48.34 12.25 -15.69
N PRO A 46 47.26 12.97 -15.35
CA PRO A 46 47.27 14.41 -15.47
C PRO A 46 48.19 14.97 -14.39
N GLU A 47 49.21 15.70 -14.80
CA GLU A 47 50.06 16.44 -13.87
C GLU A 47 49.19 17.38 -13.03
N HIS A 48 49.41 17.38 -11.71
CA HIS A 48 48.75 18.26 -10.76
C HIS A 48 49.33 19.67 -10.85
N THR A 49 49.26 20.27 -12.03
CA THR A 49 49.59 21.68 -12.22
C THR A 49 48.46 22.54 -11.69
N LEU A 50 48.80 23.72 -11.15
CA LEU A 50 47.82 24.65 -10.61
C LEU A 50 46.72 24.98 -11.63
N ASP A 51 47.07 25.04 -12.92
CA ASP A 51 46.14 25.30 -14.02
C ASP A 51 45.13 24.16 -14.25
N SER A 52 45.53 22.91 -14.04
CA SER A 52 44.62 21.76 -14.12
C SER A 52 43.57 21.80 -13.00
N LEU A 53 44.00 22.17 -11.79
CA LEU A 53 43.10 22.36 -10.65
C LEU A 53 42.19 23.57 -10.84
N MET A 54 42.72 24.70 -11.29
CA MET A 54 41.93 25.91 -11.55
C MET A 54 40.92 25.69 -12.68
N SER A 55 41.27 24.95 -13.74
CA SER A 55 40.32 24.60 -14.80
C SER A 55 39.20 23.67 -14.30
N THR A 56 39.48 22.83 -13.31
CA THR A 56 38.49 21.92 -12.72
C THR A 56 37.54 22.68 -11.77
N VAL A 57 38.08 23.63 -11.02
CA VAL A 57 37.29 24.54 -10.18
C VAL A 57 36.41 25.44 -11.04
N ASP A 58 36.94 26.00 -12.13
CA ASP A 58 36.21 26.88 -13.05
C ASP A 58 35.09 26.13 -13.79
N LYS A 59 35.35 24.89 -14.23
CA LYS A 59 34.32 24.00 -14.80
C LYS A 59 33.24 23.61 -13.78
N ASN A 60 33.58 23.54 -12.49
CA ASN A 60 32.60 23.29 -11.43
C ASN A 60 31.84 24.57 -11.03
N PHE A 61 32.46 25.73 -11.13
CA PHE A 61 31.85 27.02 -10.85
C PHE A 61 30.84 27.40 -11.95
N HIS A 62 31.19 27.18 -13.23
CA HIS A 62 30.28 27.37 -14.37
C HIS A 62 29.15 26.33 -14.47
N ARG A 63 29.16 25.27 -13.66
CA ARG A 63 28.02 24.34 -13.48
C ARG A 63 26.97 24.84 -12.49
N ALA A 64 27.23 25.94 -11.78
CA ALA A 64 26.24 26.60 -10.93
C ALA A 64 25.34 27.51 -11.78
N SER A 65 24.57 26.92 -12.70
CA SER A 65 23.40 27.58 -13.28
C SER A 65 22.26 27.60 -12.22
N PRO A 66 21.16 28.36 -12.43
CA PRO A 66 20.11 28.59 -11.42
C PRO A 66 19.44 27.32 -10.86
N ASP A 67 19.65 26.17 -11.50
CA ASP A 67 19.07 24.89 -11.13
C ASP A 67 19.92 24.16 -10.08
N TYR A 68 19.92 24.72 -8.86
CA TYR A 68 20.56 24.16 -7.65
C TYR A 68 20.29 22.66 -7.43
N PHE A 69 19.15 22.14 -7.92
CA PHE A 69 18.72 20.75 -7.73
C PHE A 69 19.21 19.78 -8.80
N ALA A 70 19.63 20.23 -9.99
CA ALA A 70 20.12 19.33 -11.05
C ALA A 70 21.46 18.67 -10.67
N ASN A 71 22.22 19.33 -9.80
CA ASN A 71 23.54 18.87 -9.35
C ASN A 71 23.49 17.90 -8.15
N LEU A 72 22.31 17.67 -7.55
CA LEU A 72 22.19 16.86 -6.34
C LEU A 72 22.18 15.33 -6.60
N ILE A 73 21.83 14.91 -7.82
CA ILE A 73 21.74 13.48 -8.20
C ILE A 73 22.40 13.28 -9.57
N PRO A 74 23.65 12.81 -9.63
CA PRO A 74 24.32 12.51 -10.88
C PRO A 74 23.57 11.41 -11.64
N GLY A 75 23.15 11.68 -12.88
CA GLY A 75 22.56 10.69 -13.80
C GLY A 75 21.03 10.62 -13.84
N ALA A 76 20.31 11.44 -13.07
CA ALA A 76 18.86 11.56 -13.23
C ALA A 76 18.54 12.45 -14.44
N ALA A 77 17.85 11.90 -15.45
CA ALA A 77 17.37 12.70 -16.56
C ALA A 77 16.37 13.77 -16.04
N PRO A 78 16.45 15.03 -16.50
CA PRO A 78 15.55 16.10 -16.05
C PRO A 78 14.08 15.85 -16.39
N SER A 79 13.74 14.86 -17.21
CA SER A 79 12.35 14.50 -17.50
C SER A 79 11.68 13.65 -16.41
N GLU A 80 12.42 12.89 -15.61
CA GLU A 80 11.79 11.91 -14.69
C GLU A 80 11.59 12.47 -13.27
N ALA A 81 12.50 13.34 -12.81
CA ALA A 81 12.40 13.96 -11.48
C ALA A 81 11.39 15.13 -11.42
N TRP A 82 11.02 15.71 -12.57
CA TRP A 82 10.19 16.92 -12.65
C TRP A 82 8.69 16.64 -12.83
N ASN A 83 8.30 15.37 -13.01
CA ASN A 83 6.90 14.98 -13.25
C ASN A 83 6.10 14.71 -11.96
N LEU A 84 6.71 14.78 -10.78
CA LEU A 84 5.96 14.58 -9.52
C LEU A 84 5.24 15.87 -9.09
N LYS A 85 5.88 17.04 -9.27
CA LYS A 85 5.37 18.33 -8.79
C LYS A 85 4.20 18.87 -9.64
N THR A 86 4.22 18.63 -10.96
CA THR A 86 3.15 19.07 -11.86
C THR A 86 1.85 18.30 -11.62
N LYS A 87 1.95 17.04 -11.16
CA LYS A 87 0.82 16.13 -10.96
C LYS A 87 -0.05 16.45 -9.74
N ASP A 88 0.48 17.21 -8.78
CA ASP A 88 -0.23 17.57 -7.55
C ASP A 88 -1.29 18.67 -7.77
N TRP A 89 -1.17 19.44 -8.86
CA TRP A 89 -2.09 20.51 -9.23
C TRP A 89 -3.13 20.10 -10.28
N ASP A 90 -3.05 18.88 -10.81
CA ASP A 90 -4.04 18.35 -11.75
C ASP A 90 -5.39 18.10 -11.05
N GLU A 91 -6.48 18.44 -11.75
CA GLU A 91 -7.83 18.12 -11.29
C GLU A 91 -8.01 16.61 -11.08
N ASP A 92 -8.54 16.24 -9.92
CA ASP A 92 -8.66 14.85 -9.51
C ASP A 92 -9.84 14.17 -10.23
N ASN A 93 -9.61 13.74 -11.46
CA ASN A 93 -10.58 13.05 -12.32
C ASN A 93 -10.93 11.62 -11.87
N ARG A 94 -10.44 11.17 -10.69
CA ARG A 94 -10.64 9.80 -10.20
C ARG A 94 -11.94 9.72 -9.40
N HIS A 95 -12.69 8.63 -9.62
CA HIS A 95 -13.78 8.28 -8.74
C HIS A 95 -13.21 7.80 -7.39
N LYS A 96 -13.93 8.04 -6.30
CA LYS A 96 -13.43 7.69 -4.95
C LYS A 96 -14.33 6.63 -4.35
N LEU A 97 -13.71 5.53 -3.94
CA LEU A 97 -14.39 4.48 -3.18
C LEU A 97 -13.99 4.61 -1.72
N HIS A 98 -14.86 5.24 -0.95
CA HIS A 98 -14.69 5.41 0.48
C HIS A 98 -15.11 4.14 1.23
N ILE A 99 -14.20 3.62 2.04
CA ILE A 99 -14.40 2.43 2.86
C ILE A 99 -14.24 2.86 4.32
N TYR A 100 -15.35 3.08 5.00
CA TYR A 100 -15.37 3.45 6.41
C TYR A 100 -15.68 2.24 7.28
N ALA A 101 -14.65 1.69 7.91
CA ALA A 101 -14.72 0.50 8.75
C ALA A 101 -14.66 0.89 10.23
N THR A 102 -15.80 0.78 10.92
CA THR A 102 -15.90 0.99 12.38
C THR A 102 -15.91 -0.35 13.11
N LYS A 103 -15.86 -0.31 14.45
CA LYS A 103 -15.97 -1.52 15.28
C LYS A 103 -17.31 -2.27 15.09
N HIS A 104 -18.39 -1.56 14.76
CA HIS A 104 -19.75 -2.11 14.79
C HIS A 104 -20.47 -2.11 13.44
N ASN A 105 -19.87 -1.54 12.40
CA ASN A 105 -20.44 -1.48 11.06
C ASN A 105 -19.38 -1.10 10.03
N THR A 106 -19.67 -1.38 8.76
CA THR A 106 -18.90 -0.94 7.60
C THR A 106 -19.79 -0.16 6.65
N HIS A 107 -19.28 0.94 6.13
CA HIS A 107 -19.94 1.78 5.13
C HIS A 107 -19.06 1.87 3.90
N ILE A 108 -19.65 1.65 2.72
CA ILE A 108 -18.97 1.78 1.44
C ILE A 108 -19.72 2.83 0.63
N THR A 109 -18.98 3.83 0.16
CA THR A 109 -19.54 4.93 -0.63
C THR A 109 -18.69 5.15 -1.87
N LEU A 110 -19.27 4.97 -3.04
CA LEU A 110 -18.67 5.35 -4.31
C LEU A 110 -19.11 6.78 -4.66
N THR A 111 -18.15 7.64 -4.96
CA THR A 111 -18.41 9.03 -5.35
C THR A 111 -17.78 9.37 -6.70
N LYS A 112 -18.35 10.39 -7.35
CA LYS A 112 -17.73 11.08 -8.49
C LYS A 112 -16.44 11.82 -8.07
N PRO A 113 -15.61 12.26 -9.03
CA PRO A 113 -14.52 13.22 -8.81
C PRO A 113 -14.92 14.43 -7.95
N ASN A 114 -16.12 14.98 -8.21
CA ASN A 114 -16.73 16.10 -7.49
C ASN A 114 -17.16 15.76 -6.04
N ARG A 115 -16.93 14.52 -5.58
CA ARG A 115 -17.33 13.97 -4.27
C ARG A 115 -18.83 13.79 -4.07
N ASP A 116 -19.62 13.87 -5.13
CA ASP A 116 -21.03 13.49 -5.11
C ASP A 116 -21.19 11.98 -4.98
N ALA A 117 -22.02 11.52 -4.04
CA ALA A 117 -22.25 10.10 -3.80
C ALA A 117 -23.14 9.47 -4.87
N LEU A 118 -22.63 8.43 -5.53
CA LEU A 118 -23.36 7.61 -6.50
C LEU A 118 -24.05 6.43 -5.82
N VAL A 119 -23.30 5.69 -5.02
CA VAL A 119 -23.77 4.51 -4.28
C VAL A 119 -23.27 4.63 -2.86
N SER A 120 -24.18 4.62 -1.89
CA SER A 120 -23.83 4.66 -0.47
C SER A 120 -24.64 3.60 0.26
N VAL A 121 -23.94 2.58 0.76
CA VAL A 121 -24.56 1.45 1.45
C VAL A 121 -23.73 1.00 2.63
N SER A 122 -24.39 0.28 3.54
CA SER A 122 -23.78 -0.26 4.76
C SER A 122 -24.21 -1.71 4.97
N CYS A 123 -23.57 -2.43 5.90
CA CYS A 123 -23.93 -3.83 6.18
C CYS A 123 -25.42 -3.99 6.54
N GLY A 124 -26.04 -2.95 7.12
CA GLY A 124 -27.46 -2.95 7.45
C GLY A 124 -28.39 -3.02 6.24
N ASN A 125 -27.97 -2.55 5.07
CA ASN A 125 -28.77 -2.55 3.84
C ASN A 125 -28.94 -3.96 3.25
N ILE A 126 -27.97 -4.85 3.47
CA ILE A 126 -28.00 -6.25 3.00
C ILE A 126 -28.81 -7.14 3.95
N GLY A 127 -29.27 -6.60 5.07
CA GLY A 127 -30.12 -7.31 6.03
C GLY A 127 -29.44 -7.66 7.35
N PHE A 128 -28.14 -7.44 7.51
CA PHE A 128 -27.47 -7.67 8.81
C PHE A 128 -28.06 -6.78 9.91
N ARG A 129 -28.41 -7.38 11.04
CA ARG A 129 -29.03 -6.69 12.18
C ARG A 129 -28.09 -6.68 13.39
N LYS A 130 -28.14 -5.57 14.14
CA LYS A 130 -27.46 -5.40 15.44
C LYS A 130 -25.97 -5.78 15.36
N ALA A 131 -25.50 -6.66 16.26
CA ALA A 131 -24.10 -7.07 16.36
C ALA A 131 -23.56 -7.72 15.08
N GLY A 132 -24.43 -8.37 14.28
CA GLY A 132 -24.04 -9.02 13.03
C GLY A 132 -23.48 -8.07 11.97
N ARG A 133 -23.66 -6.76 12.09
CA ARG A 133 -23.14 -5.76 11.14
C ARG A 133 -21.64 -5.50 11.27
N GLY A 134 -21.07 -5.79 12.44
CA GLY A 134 -19.67 -5.54 12.75
C GLY A 134 -18.75 -6.72 12.45
N THR A 135 -19.26 -7.80 11.86
CA THR A 135 -18.48 -9.00 11.56
C THR A 135 -17.69 -8.83 10.26
N TYR A 136 -16.65 -9.64 10.11
CA TYR A 136 -15.85 -9.69 8.88
C TYR A 136 -16.69 -10.11 7.66
N ASP A 137 -17.49 -11.15 7.80
CA ASP A 137 -18.34 -11.69 6.73
C ASP A 137 -19.36 -10.65 6.23
N ALA A 138 -20.00 -9.91 7.15
CA ALA A 138 -20.90 -8.82 6.76
C ALA A 138 -20.20 -7.73 5.92
N GLY A 139 -18.95 -7.42 6.23
CA GLY A 139 -18.13 -6.49 5.43
C GLY A 139 -17.78 -7.05 4.05
N TYR A 140 -17.52 -8.35 3.94
CA TYR A 140 -17.20 -9.01 2.67
C TYR A 140 -18.42 -9.05 1.75
N GLN A 141 -19.57 -9.48 2.28
CA GLN A 141 -20.84 -9.49 1.55
C GLN A 141 -21.26 -8.09 1.11
N LEU A 142 -20.98 -7.06 1.92
CA LEU A 142 -21.17 -5.66 1.53
C LEU A 142 -20.32 -5.24 0.35
N ALA A 143 -19.04 -5.61 0.34
CA ALA A 143 -18.18 -5.32 -0.79
C ALA A 143 -18.69 -5.99 -2.07
N ALA A 144 -19.02 -7.28 -2.01
CA ALA A 144 -19.57 -8.04 -3.14
C ALA A 144 -20.89 -7.44 -3.66
N PHE A 145 -21.78 -7.06 -2.74
CA PHE A 145 -23.03 -6.40 -3.09
C PHE A 145 -22.81 -5.04 -3.78
N VAL A 146 -21.86 -4.23 -3.30
CA VAL A 146 -21.52 -2.95 -3.93
C VAL A 146 -20.95 -3.16 -5.32
N MET A 147 -20.06 -4.13 -5.50
CA MET A 147 -19.44 -4.42 -6.80
C MET A 147 -20.49 -4.87 -7.83
N SER A 148 -21.39 -5.77 -7.42
CA SER A 148 -22.56 -6.16 -8.22
C SER A 148 -23.44 -4.96 -8.54
N ARG A 149 -23.74 -4.11 -7.55
CA ARG A 149 -24.58 -2.92 -7.74
C ARG A 149 -23.96 -1.91 -8.71
N ILE A 150 -22.64 -1.72 -8.68
CA ILE A 150 -21.92 -0.84 -9.62
C ILE A 150 -22.04 -1.37 -11.06
N LYS A 151 -21.95 -2.69 -11.23
CA LYS A 151 -22.15 -3.37 -12.51
C LYS A 151 -23.59 -3.18 -13.01
N ASP A 152 -24.58 -3.41 -12.15
CA ASP A 152 -26.01 -3.35 -12.51
C ASP A 152 -26.45 -1.93 -12.88
N LEU A 153 -25.88 -0.92 -12.22
CA LEU A 153 -26.13 0.49 -12.54
C LEU A 153 -25.41 0.98 -13.81
N GLY A 154 -24.60 0.14 -14.46
CA GLY A 154 -23.88 0.52 -15.69
C GLY A 154 -22.80 1.58 -15.47
N LEU A 155 -22.25 1.71 -14.26
CA LEU A 155 -21.27 2.74 -13.93
C LEU A 155 -19.83 2.38 -14.36
N LEU A 156 -19.55 1.09 -14.59
CA LEU A 156 -18.22 0.61 -14.99
C LEU A 156 -17.61 1.34 -16.21
N PRO A 157 -18.30 1.55 -17.34
CA PRO A 157 -17.72 2.27 -18.49
C PRO A 157 -17.45 3.76 -18.22
N GLN A 158 -18.16 4.36 -17.26
CA GLN A 158 -17.98 5.77 -16.90
C GLN A 158 -16.78 5.97 -15.97
N ILE A 159 -16.41 4.92 -15.22
CA ILE A 159 -15.34 4.97 -14.22
C ILE A 159 -14.04 4.51 -14.88
N GLN A 160 -13.17 5.45 -15.24
CA GLN A 160 -11.86 5.13 -15.82
C GLN A 160 -10.80 4.82 -14.75
N LYS A 161 -10.84 5.57 -13.63
CA LYS A 161 -9.85 5.49 -12.56
C LYS A 161 -10.53 5.60 -11.19
N ILE A 162 -10.07 4.80 -10.24
CA ILE A 162 -10.60 4.73 -8.87
C ILE A 162 -9.46 4.97 -7.86
N GLU A 163 -9.75 5.78 -6.84
CA GLU A 163 -8.98 5.88 -5.60
C GLU A 163 -9.71 5.14 -4.48
N LEU A 164 -9.02 4.21 -3.82
CA LEU A 164 -9.52 3.54 -2.61
C LEU A 164 -9.16 4.35 -1.39
N ILE A 165 -10.15 4.78 -0.60
CA ILE A 165 -9.94 5.62 0.58
C ILE A 165 -10.43 4.87 1.81
N TYR A 166 -9.51 4.37 2.62
CA TYR A 166 -9.84 3.69 3.87
C TYR A 166 -9.98 4.68 5.02
N ARG A 167 -10.90 4.40 5.95
CA ARG A 167 -11.04 5.12 7.21
C ARG A 167 -11.39 4.16 8.33
N GLY A 168 -10.59 4.17 9.38
CA GLY A 168 -10.76 3.30 10.54
C GLY A 168 -10.14 1.92 10.35
N PHE A 169 -10.11 1.15 11.44
CA PHE A 169 -9.46 -0.16 11.53
C PHE A 169 -10.45 -1.24 11.98
N GLY A 170 -11.72 -1.12 11.60
CA GLY A 170 -12.71 -2.18 11.83
C GLY A 170 -12.44 -3.42 10.98
N PRO A 171 -13.02 -4.58 11.34
CA PRO A 171 -12.82 -5.85 10.62
C PRO A 171 -13.28 -5.79 9.15
N GLY A 172 -14.25 -4.92 8.84
CA GLY A 172 -14.68 -4.71 7.46
C GLY A 172 -13.61 -4.13 6.54
N ARG A 173 -12.56 -3.50 7.06
CA ARG A 173 -11.45 -2.97 6.25
C ARG A 173 -10.76 -4.07 5.48
N GLU A 174 -10.34 -5.12 6.18
CA GLU A 174 -9.69 -6.28 5.56
C GLU A 174 -10.66 -7.07 4.69
N ALA A 175 -11.92 -7.20 5.12
CA ALA A 175 -12.94 -7.89 4.35
C ALA A 175 -13.15 -7.27 2.96
N VAL A 176 -13.27 -5.94 2.90
CA VAL A 176 -13.40 -5.21 1.64
C VAL A 176 -12.14 -5.33 0.79
N THR A 177 -10.95 -5.23 1.39
CA THR A 177 -9.68 -5.43 0.66
C THR A 177 -9.61 -6.82 0.03
N LYS A 178 -10.01 -7.87 0.75
CA LYS A 178 -10.02 -9.23 0.19
C LYS A 178 -11.08 -9.40 -0.90
N ALA A 179 -12.25 -8.77 -0.77
CA ALA A 179 -13.26 -8.78 -1.82
C ALA A 179 -12.77 -8.08 -3.10
N ILE A 180 -12.07 -6.94 -2.96
CA ILE A 180 -11.48 -6.21 -4.10
C ILE A 180 -10.40 -7.04 -4.79
N LEU A 181 -9.58 -7.76 -4.02
CA LEU A 181 -8.52 -8.61 -4.56
C LEU A 181 -9.03 -9.94 -5.11
N GLY A 182 -10.18 -10.41 -4.63
CA GLY A 182 -10.83 -11.65 -5.06
C GLY A 182 -11.60 -11.53 -6.37
N ALA A 183 -12.49 -12.50 -6.62
CA ALA A 183 -13.28 -12.59 -7.85
C ALA A 183 -14.31 -11.45 -7.99
N GLU A 184 -14.94 -11.05 -6.88
CA GLU A 184 -15.96 -9.98 -6.86
C GLU A 184 -15.40 -8.66 -7.40
N GLY A 185 -14.14 -8.36 -7.05
CA GLY A 185 -13.44 -7.15 -7.44
C GLY A 185 -12.77 -7.19 -8.81
N GLN A 186 -12.87 -8.28 -9.59
CA GLN A 186 -12.11 -8.47 -10.83
C GLN A 186 -12.25 -7.31 -11.82
N ARG A 187 -13.44 -6.72 -11.95
CA ARG A 187 -13.72 -5.59 -12.86
C ARG A 187 -13.22 -4.24 -12.32
N ILE A 188 -13.21 -4.08 -11.00
CA ILE A 188 -12.86 -2.81 -10.34
C ILE A 188 -11.35 -2.73 -10.07
N ARG A 189 -10.71 -3.85 -9.72
CA ARG A 189 -9.28 -3.97 -9.44
C ARG A 189 -8.36 -3.31 -10.49
N PRO A 190 -8.53 -3.50 -11.82
CA PRO A 190 -7.66 -2.85 -12.80
C PRO A 190 -7.85 -1.34 -12.89
N LEU A 191 -8.98 -0.80 -12.43
CA LEU A 191 -9.27 0.64 -12.42
C LEU A 191 -8.65 1.35 -11.21
N VAL A 192 -8.16 0.60 -10.20
CA VAL A 192 -7.59 1.18 -8.98
C VAL A 192 -6.20 1.76 -9.28
N VAL A 193 -6.07 3.08 -9.13
CA VAL A 193 -4.80 3.80 -9.37
C VAL A 193 -4.10 4.18 -8.07
N LYS A 194 -4.87 4.49 -7.03
CA LYS A 194 -4.35 5.00 -5.76
C LYS A 194 -5.07 4.36 -4.58
N LEU A 195 -4.32 4.10 -3.52
CA LEU A 195 -4.84 3.69 -2.22
C LEU A 195 -4.38 4.70 -1.18
N SER A 196 -5.32 5.27 -0.44
CA SER A 196 -5.06 6.24 0.62
C SER A 196 -5.79 5.86 1.91
N ASP A 197 -5.21 6.26 3.05
CA ASP A 197 -5.84 6.13 4.36
C ASP A 197 -6.16 7.54 4.89
N SER A 198 -7.44 7.76 5.18
CA SER A 198 -7.97 9.01 5.72
C SER A 198 -8.51 8.81 7.15
N THR A 199 -7.90 7.91 7.93
CA THR A 199 -8.21 7.74 9.35
C THR A 199 -7.92 9.02 10.13
N ARG A 200 -8.94 9.54 10.80
CA ARG A 200 -8.88 10.84 11.48
C ARG A 200 -8.19 10.71 12.84
N LEU A 201 -7.13 11.48 13.05
CA LEU A 201 -6.45 11.68 14.33
C LEU A 201 -6.66 13.13 14.78
N LYS A 202 -6.58 13.38 16.09
CA LYS A 202 -6.70 14.73 16.68
C LYS A 202 -5.43 15.07 17.46
N PHE A 203 -4.95 16.30 17.34
CA PHE A 203 -3.86 16.84 18.15
C PHE A 203 -4.49 17.52 19.38
N GLY A 204 -4.46 16.86 20.55
CA GLY A 204 -5.20 17.29 21.73
C GLY A 204 -6.72 17.18 21.54
N GLY A 205 -7.35 18.24 21.03
CA GLY A 205 -8.78 18.30 20.71
C GLY A 205 -9.71 18.05 21.90
N VAL A 206 -10.97 17.72 21.63
CA VAL A 206 -11.98 17.45 22.66
C VAL A 206 -11.62 16.22 23.50
N ARG A 207 -11.87 16.26 24.82
CA ARG A 207 -11.60 15.13 25.73
C ARG A 207 -12.38 13.87 25.29
N SER A 208 -11.69 12.73 25.17
CA SER A 208 -12.32 11.43 24.89
C SER A 208 -13.14 10.93 26.08
N LYS A 209 -14.12 10.04 25.84
CA LYS A 209 -14.91 9.40 26.91
C LYS A 209 -13.99 8.70 27.92
N LYS A 210 -14.36 8.74 29.20
CA LYS A 210 -13.63 8.05 30.28
C LYS A 210 -13.47 6.55 29.96
N PRO A 211 -12.32 5.92 30.32
CA PRO A 211 -12.14 4.48 30.18
C PRO A 211 -13.29 3.70 30.83
N ARG A 212 -13.74 2.64 30.16
CA ARG A 212 -14.80 1.77 30.69
C ARG A 212 -14.20 0.77 31.68
N ARG A 213 -14.92 0.49 32.76
CA ARG A 213 -14.61 -0.60 33.71
C ARG A 213 -15.37 -1.83 33.24
N LEU A 214 -14.69 -2.75 32.56
CA LEU A 214 -15.35 -3.91 31.93
C LEU A 214 -15.35 -5.17 32.78
N GLY A 215 -14.55 -5.22 33.86
CA GLY A 215 -14.50 -6.35 34.78
C GLY A 215 -13.82 -7.55 34.16
#